data_AF-A0A5C3F9W1-F1
#
_entry.id   AF-A0A5C3F9W1-F1
#
_cell.length_a   1.000
_cell.length_b   1.000
_cell.length_c   1.000
_cell.angle_alpha   90.00
_cell.angle_beta   90.00
_cell.angle_gamma   90.00
#
_symmetry.space_group_name_H-M   'P 1'
#
loop_
_entity.id
_entity.type
_entity.pdbx_description
1 polymer ?
#
loop_
_entity_poly.entity_id
_entity_poly.type
_entity_poly.pdbx_seq_one_letter_code
_entity_poly.pdbx_strand_id
1 'polypeptide(L)'
;MTTHNATATAAAQAPAPTRKLGGSASSISVGQIAFGLMGMTWCSIGSRTPDTQAFETMKAAADSGATLWNTGAFYGPTEDPYANLDLLKRFFDANPDYKDRVFLSVKGGLHQPSFREKGIFGSFFDSTPSNLEEDLRHIRAHLGTDQGGKQIDFYEMARIDTKVPIEEAMQNLLSLSSQTYTDAKSGQEVRGKGLFHHISISEVGAETIRRAAKAAPLAFVEIEYSPFCRDADELGVVRVCEELQLPILAYSPVGKGMLTGAIKSRADLPEGDMRLTQDKFSEEHFENNLKLAHIFQELASKREDKCTPAQLALAWLIHRSASGLVVPLPGSSKAERVRENTAAARLVLSPAEVRQIDAVLDEFGVHGGRYSEAARKHQPLWG
;
A
#
# COMPACT_ATOMS: atom_id res chain seq x y z
N MET A 1 24.53 -29.73 40.72
CA MET A 1 24.43 -29.25 39.32
C MET A 1 22.98 -28.90 39.08
N THR A 2 22.63 -27.65 39.38
CA THR A 2 21.28 -27.11 39.27
C THR A 2 21.08 -26.49 37.90
N THR A 3 20.09 -26.99 37.18
CA THR A 3 19.63 -26.52 35.87
C THR A 3 18.90 -25.19 36.03
N HIS A 4 19.40 -24.13 35.40
CA HIS A 4 18.68 -22.87 35.28
C HIS A 4 17.72 -22.95 34.09
N ASN A 5 16.43 -23.12 34.39
CA ASN A 5 15.33 -22.79 33.48
C ASN A 5 15.23 -21.28 33.37
N ALA A 6 15.57 -20.73 32.21
CA ALA A 6 15.30 -19.34 31.85
C ALA A 6 14.02 -19.26 31.03
N THR A 7 12.86 -19.33 31.68
CA THR A 7 11.61 -18.84 31.10
C THR A 7 11.54 -17.34 31.32
N ALA A 8 12.09 -16.58 30.37
CA ALA A 8 11.82 -15.15 30.26
C ALA A 8 10.37 -14.99 29.82
N THR A 9 9.48 -14.67 30.76
CA THR A 9 8.13 -14.19 30.49
C THR A 9 8.23 -12.90 29.68
N ALA A 10 7.89 -12.95 28.39
CA ALA A 10 7.69 -11.77 27.58
C ALA A 10 6.56 -10.94 28.21
N ALA A 11 6.90 -9.79 28.79
CA ALA A 11 5.90 -8.82 29.23
C ALA A 11 5.01 -8.50 28.02
N ALA A 12 3.69 -8.62 28.18
CA ALA A 12 2.74 -8.33 27.11
C ALA A 12 2.93 -6.86 26.68
N GLN A 13 3.44 -6.65 25.47
CA GLN A 13 3.55 -5.33 24.88
C GLN A 13 2.13 -4.73 24.77
N ALA A 14 2.00 -3.44 25.07
CA ALA A 14 0.73 -2.73 24.86
C ALA A 14 0.24 -2.94 23.42
N PRO A 15 -1.08 -3.03 23.17
CA PRO A 15 -1.61 -3.21 21.81
C PRO A 15 -1.02 -2.17 20.84
N ALA A 16 -0.83 -2.58 19.58
CA ALA A 16 -0.37 -1.67 18.54
C ALA A 16 -1.39 -0.54 18.35
N PRO A 17 -0.96 0.73 18.16
CA PRO A 17 -1.87 1.82 17.80
C PRO A 17 -2.67 1.50 16.55
N THR A 18 -3.97 1.80 16.56
CA THR A 18 -4.88 1.48 15.47
C THR A 18 -5.49 2.71 14.81
N ARG A 19 -6.09 2.49 13.63
CA ARG A 19 -6.80 3.47 12.83
C ARG A 19 -8.11 2.85 12.32
N LYS A 20 -9.21 3.60 12.43
CA LYS A 20 -10.48 3.21 11.81
C LYS A 20 -10.45 3.45 10.30
N LEU A 21 -11.13 2.58 9.56
CA LEU A 21 -11.32 2.74 8.12
C LEU A 21 -12.54 3.63 7.80
N GLY A 22 -12.73 3.93 6.51
CA GLY A 22 -13.84 4.75 6.01
C GLY A 22 -15.05 3.94 5.53
N GLY A 23 -16.10 4.65 5.13
CA GLY A 23 -17.25 4.09 4.41
C GLY A 23 -17.86 2.84 5.05
N SER A 24 -18.04 1.80 4.24
CA SER A 24 -18.63 0.52 4.69
C SER A 24 -17.74 -0.24 5.67
N ALA A 25 -16.47 0.13 5.79
CA ALA A 25 -15.48 -0.44 6.70
C ALA A 25 -15.28 0.39 7.97
N SER A 26 -16.14 1.37 8.27
CA SER A 26 -15.97 2.32 9.40
C SER A 26 -15.96 1.69 10.80
N SER A 27 -16.43 0.45 10.94
CA SER A 27 -16.30 -0.35 12.16
C SER A 27 -14.97 -1.10 12.27
N ILE A 28 -14.22 -1.22 11.18
CA ILE A 28 -12.94 -1.93 11.13
C ILE A 28 -11.83 -1.02 11.64
N SER A 29 -10.96 -1.57 12.50
CA SER A 29 -9.73 -0.93 12.95
C SER A 29 -8.52 -1.77 12.55
N VAL A 30 -7.54 -1.13 11.94
CA VAL A 30 -6.28 -1.74 11.48
C VAL A 30 -5.09 -1.08 12.19
N GLY A 31 -3.91 -1.70 12.17
CA GLY A 31 -2.70 -1.03 12.66
C GLY A 31 -2.40 0.28 11.92
N GLN A 32 -1.77 1.24 12.60
CA GLN A 32 -1.35 2.51 11.99
C GLN A 32 -0.22 2.35 10.95
N ILE A 33 0.39 1.17 10.85
CA ILE A 33 1.29 0.78 9.77
C ILE A 33 0.69 -0.45 9.10
N ALA A 34 0.52 -0.40 7.78
CA ALA A 34 0.10 -1.51 6.95
C ALA A 34 1.31 -2.28 6.37
N PHE A 35 1.07 -3.40 5.69
CA PHE A 35 2.14 -4.21 5.11
C PHE A 35 1.97 -4.43 3.60
N GLY A 36 2.94 -3.93 2.82
CA GLY A 36 2.96 -4.08 1.36
C GLY A 36 3.72 -5.33 0.91
N LEU A 37 3.09 -6.14 0.04
CA LEU A 37 3.63 -7.45 -0.36
C LEU A 37 4.26 -7.48 -1.76
N MET A 38 4.16 -6.40 -2.54
CA MET A 38 4.65 -6.33 -3.93
C MET A 38 6.08 -6.85 -4.09
N GLY A 39 7.00 -6.40 -3.23
CA GLY A 39 8.43 -6.73 -3.33
C GLY A 39 8.78 -8.20 -3.05
N MET A 40 7.84 -9.04 -2.61
CA MET A 40 8.10 -10.47 -2.41
C MET A 40 8.22 -11.23 -3.73
N THR A 41 7.49 -10.77 -4.75
CA THR A 41 7.29 -11.51 -6.01
C THR A 41 7.43 -10.64 -7.26
N TRP A 42 7.54 -9.31 -7.14
CA TRP A 42 7.82 -8.40 -8.25
C TRP A 42 9.30 -8.44 -8.67
N CYS A 43 9.72 -9.60 -9.15
CA CYS A 43 11.07 -9.89 -9.62
C CYS A 43 11.01 -11.12 -10.53
N SER A 44 12.14 -11.51 -11.13
CA SER A 44 12.24 -12.78 -11.84
C SER A 44 11.96 -13.96 -10.90
N ILE A 45 11.42 -15.05 -11.44
CA ILE A 45 11.01 -16.24 -10.66
C ILE A 45 12.15 -16.76 -9.76
N GLY A 46 13.38 -16.82 -10.29
CA GLY A 46 14.56 -17.29 -9.54
C GLY A 46 15.04 -16.34 -8.42
N SER A 47 14.58 -15.09 -8.41
CA SER A 47 14.99 -14.08 -7.41
C SER A 47 13.92 -13.86 -6.32
N ARG A 48 12.84 -14.64 -6.35
CA ARG A 48 11.73 -14.48 -5.39
C ARG A 48 12.18 -14.78 -3.98
N THR A 49 11.55 -14.09 -3.03
CA THR A 49 11.76 -14.40 -1.61
C THR A 49 11.28 -15.83 -1.32
N PRO A 50 12.12 -16.72 -0.76
CA PRO A 50 11.69 -18.07 -0.42
C PRO A 50 10.53 -18.07 0.57
N ASP A 51 9.61 -19.04 0.46
CA ASP A 51 8.42 -19.13 1.31
C ASP A 51 8.76 -19.10 2.81
N THR A 52 9.85 -19.74 3.23
CA THR A 52 10.29 -19.73 4.65
C THR A 52 10.54 -18.31 5.16
N GLN A 53 11.27 -17.50 4.40
CA GLN A 53 11.58 -16.11 4.73
C GLN A 53 10.34 -15.21 4.58
N ALA A 54 9.54 -15.43 3.53
CA ALA A 54 8.31 -14.68 3.30
C ALA A 54 7.32 -14.91 4.46
N PHE A 55 7.14 -16.16 4.89
CA PHE A 55 6.23 -16.51 5.98
C PHE A 55 6.69 -15.97 7.32
N GLU A 56 7.99 -16.01 7.61
CA GLU A 56 8.55 -15.36 8.81
C GLU A 56 8.22 -13.86 8.83
N THR A 57 8.39 -13.20 7.69
CA THR A 57 8.13 -11.77 7.53
C THR A 57 6.64 -11.43 7.65
N MET A 58 5.77 -12.24 7.05
CA MET A 58 4.31 -12.12 7.15
C MET A 58 3.82 -12.31 8.60
N LYS A 59 4.34 -13.31 9.32
CA LYS A 59 4.05 -13.49 10.76
C LYS A 59 4.47 -12.26 11.55
N ALA A 60 5.70 -11.78 11.32
CA ALA A 60 6.20 -10.58 11.98
C ALA A 60 5.31 -9.35 11.73
N ALA A 61 4.73 -9.20 10.54
CA ALA A 61 3.78 -8.12 10.23
C ALA A 61 2.53 -8.20 11.10
N ALA A 62 1.82 -9.32 11.05
CA ALA A 62 0.59 -9.49 11.83
C ALA A 62 0.83 -9.49 13.35
N ASP A 63 1.93 -10.08 13.81
CA ASP A 63 2.30 -10.12 15.24
C ASP A 63 2.72 -8.75 15.79
N SER A 64 3.26 -7.87 14.94
CA SER A 64 3.62 -6.50 15.32
C SER A 64 2.48 -5.49 15.11
N GLY A 65 1.30 -5.97 14.71
CA GLY A 65 0.10 -5.16 14.55
C GLY A 65 -0.14 -4.57 13.16
N ALA A 66 0.69 -4.88 12.17
CA ALA A 66 0.39 -4.57 10.77
C ALA A 66 -0.63 -5.57 10.22
N THR A 67 -1.91 -5.30 10.50
CA THR A 67 -3.04 -6.19 10.19
C THR A 67 -3.74 -5.87 8.88
N LEU A 68 -3.44 -4.74 8.23
CA LEU A 68 -3.89 -4.47 6.84
C LEU A 68 -2.76 -4.81 5.88
N TRP A 69 -2.97 -5.84 5.05
CA TRP A 69 -2.01 -6.30 4.05
C TRP A 69 -2.46 -5.89 2.66
N ASN A 70 -1.53 -5.43 1.84
CA ASN A 70 -1.79 -5.01 0.47
C ASN A 70 -1.05 -5.89 -0.54
N THR A 71 -1.80 -6.43 -1.50
CA THR A 71 -1.32 -7.26 -2.62
C THR A 71 -1.99 -6.81 -3.93
N GLY A 72 -1.73 -7.51 -5.03
CA GLY A 72 -2.35 -7.24 -6.32
C GLY A 72 -2.36 -8.44 -7.25
N ALA A 73 -3.36 -8.47 -8.14
CA ALA A 73 -3.55 -9.49 -9.18
C ALA A 73 -2.41 -9.55 -10.21
N PHE A 74 -1.58 -8.52 -10.24
CA PHE A 74 -0.46 -8.38 -11.16
C PHE A 74 0.88 -8.28 -10.43
N TYR A 75 0.94 -8.62 -9.13
CA TYR A 75 2.17 -8.58 -8.33
C TYR A 75 3.11 -9.74 -8.64
N GLY A 76 3.63 -9.76 -9.87
CA GLY A 76 4.55 -10.75 -10.37
C GLY A 76 5.05 -10.35 -11.77
N PRO A 77 6.04 -11.07 -12.30
CA PRO A 77 6.47 -10.87 -13.68
C PRO A 77 5.36 -11.29 -14.66
N THR A 78 5.44 -10.87 -15.92
CA THR A 78 4.38 -11.07 -16.92
C THR A 78 3.99 -12.53 -17.17
N GLU A 79 4.95 -13.44 -17.03
CA GLU A 79 4.75 -14.88 -17.15
C GLU A 79 3.98 -15.49 -15.96
N ASP A 80 4.00 -14.81 -14.80
CA ASP A 80 3.36 -15.25 -13.57
C ASP A 80 2.85 -14.05 -12.73
N PRO A 81 1.82 -13.34 -13.22
CA PRO A 81 1.33 -12.10 -12.63
C PRO A 81 0.69 -12.29 -11.24
N TYR A 82 0.13 -13.48 -10.98
CA TYR A 82 -0.61 -13.79 -9.76
C TYR A 82 0.28 -14.35 -8.64
N ALA A 83 1.61 -14.38 -8.83
CA ALA A 83 2.57 -14.99 -7.90
C ALA A 83 2.40 -14.57 -6.43
N ASN A 84 2.04 -13.31 -6.17
CA ASN A 84 1.84 -12.81 -4.80
C ASN A 84 0.59 -13.40 -4.15
N LEU A 85 -0.47 -13.65 -4.92
CA LEU A 85 -1.69 -14.31 -4.43
C LEU A 85 -1.44 -15.77 -4.12
N ASP A 86 -0.67 -16.47 -4.96
CA ASP A 86 -0.28 -17.86 -4.70
C ASP A 86 0.61 -17.96 -3.45
N LEU A 87 1.51 -16.99 -3.23
CA LEU A 87 2.29 -16.89 -2.00
C LEU A 87 1.39 -16.71 -0.77
N LEU A 88 0.39 -15.84 -0.85
CA LEU A 88 -0.58 -15.63 0.23
C LEU A 88 -1.41 -16.88 0.49
N LYS A 89 -1.86 -17.59 -0.55
CA LYS A 89 -2.57 -18.86 -0.40
C LYS A 89 -1.72 -19.86 0.39
N ARG A 90 -0.47 -20.09 -0.02
CA ARG A 90 0.43 -21.02 0.69
C ARG A 90 0.67 -20.57 2.13
N PHE A 91 0.80 -19.26 2.37
CA PHE A 91 0.93 -18.72 3.73
C PHE A 91 -0.29 -19.05 4.61
N PHE A 92 -1.50 -18.74 4.15
CA PHE A 92 -2.72 -18.94 4.94
C PHE A 92 -3.13 -20.41 5.06
N ASP A 93 -2.78 -21.26 4.09
CA ASP A 93 -2.95 -22.70 4.19
C ASP A 93 -2.02 -23.29 5.27
N ALA A 94 -0.77 -22.82 5.34
CA ALA A 94 0.19 -23.23 6.36
C ALA A 94 -0.05 -22.57 7.73
N ASN A 95 -0.77 -21.45 7.80
CA ASN A 95 -0.97 -20.64 9.01
C ASN A 95 -2.42 -20.13 9.11
N PRO A 96 -3.42 -21.03 9.26
CA PRO A 96 -4.84 -20.68 9.19
C PRO A 96 -5.28 -19.63 10.21
N ASP A 97 -4.68 -19.62 11.41
CA ASP A 97 -4.99 -18.67 12.49
C ASP A 97 -4.75 -17.19 12.10
N TYR A 98 -3.99 -16.93 11.04
CA TYR A 98 -3.75 -15.57 10.55
C TYR A 98 -4.86 -15.06 9.63
N LYS A 99 -5.76 -15.92 9.12
CA LYS A 99 -6.84 -15.52 8.20
C LYS A 99 -7.75 -14.46 8.83
N ASP A 100 -8.07 -14.61 10.11
CA ASP A 100 -8.95 -13.71 10.87
C ASP A 100 -8.21 -12.54 11.51
N ARG A 101 -6.86 -12.59 11.55
CA ARG A 101 -6.01 -11.52 12.11
C ARG A 101 -5.61 -10.47 11.08
N VAL A 102 -5.77 -10.77 9.80
CA VAL A 102 -5.32 -9.96 8.68
C VAL A 102 -6.52 -9.56 7.84
N PHE A 103 -6.62 -8.27 7.53
CA PHE A 103 -7.45 -7.77 6.46
C PHE A 103 -6.63 -7.65 5.16
N LEU A 104 -7.13 -8.21 4.06
CA LEU A 104 -6.44 -8.26 2.78
C LEU A 104 -7.05 -7.27 1.78
N SER A 105 -6.26 -6.28 1.36
CA SER A 105 -6.53 -5.44 0.19
C SER A 105 -5.87 -6.02 -1.04
N VAL A 106 -6.63 -6.24 -2.10
CA VAL A 106 -6.15 -6.76 -3.38
C VAL A 106 -6.37 -5.72 -4.48
N LYS A 107 -5.28 -5.25 -5.07
CA LYS A 107 -5.31 -4.41 -6.28
C LYS A 107 -5.72 -5.21 -7.50
N GLY A 108 -6.65 -4.66 -8.27
CA GLY A 108 -7.16 -5.25 -9.50
C GLY A 108 -7.61 -4.21 -10.53
N GLY A 109 -8.39 -4.67 -11.51
CA GLY A 109 -8.98 -3.86 -12.58
C GLY A 109 -8.05 -3.68 -13.79
N LEU A 110 -6.86 -4.28 -13.75
CA LEU A 110 -5.94 -4.34 -14.88
C LEU A 110 -6.47 -5.30 -15.94
N HIS A 111 -6.38 -4.93 -17.21
CA HIS A 111 -6.66 -5.86 -18.30
C HIS A 111 -5.51 -6.87 -18.47
N GLN A 112 -5.64 -8.00 -17.77
CA GLN A 112 -4.61 -9.04 -17.63
C GLN A 112 -4.05 -9.59 -18.95
N PRO A 113 -4.85 -9.84 -20.01
CA PRO A 113 -4.30 -10.31 -21.29
C PRO A 113 -3.27 -9.34 -21.89
N SER A 114 -3.54 -8.04 -21.84
CA SER A 114 -2.61 -7.03 -22.36
C SER A 114 -1.37 -6.88 -21.48
N PHE A 115 -1.51 -7.04 -20.16
CA PHE A 115 -0.35 -7.07 -19.26
C PHE A 115 0.56 -8.26 -19.54
N ARG A 116 0.01 -9.47 -19.71
CA ARG A 116 0.78 -10.66 -20.04
C ARG A 116 1.51 -10.55 -21.38
N GLU A 117 0.87 -9.92 -22.38
CA GLU A 117 1.43 -9.77 -23.72
C GLU A 117 2.53 -8.69 -23.79
N LYS A 118 2.31 -7.53 -23.15
CA LYS A 118 3.08 -6.30 -23.38
C LYS A 118 3.72 -5.72 -22.12
N GLY A 119 3.56 -6.39 -20.99
CA GLY A 119 4.01 -5.92 -19.68
C GLY A 119 3.39 -4.60 -19.27
N ILE A 120 4.17 -3.83 -18.49
CA ILE A 120 3.72 -2.57 -17.91
C ILE A 120 3.35 -1.52 -18.98
N PHE A 121 3.95 -1.59 -20.17
CA PHE A 121 3.71 -0.64 -21.26
C PHE A 121 2.40 -0.86 -22.00
N GLY A 122 1.85 -2.08 -21.99
CA GLY A 122 0.51 -2.36 -22.50
C GLY A 122 -0.56 -2.42 -21.42
N SER A 123 -0.22 -2.02 -20.19
CA SER A 123 -1.17 -2.03 -19.08
C SER A 123 -2.20 -0.91 -19.23
N PHE A 124 -3.48 -1.27 -19.19
CA PHE A 124 -4.58 -0.34 -19.03
C PHE A 124 -5.61 -0.93 -18.08
N PHE A 125 -6.45 -0.07 -17.54
CA PHE A 125 -7.45 -0.43 -16.54
C PHE A 125 -8.84 -0.39 -17.16
N ASP A 126 -9.62 -1.40 -16.85
CA ASP A 126 -10.93 -1.64 -17.40
C ASP A 126 -11.90 -1.92 -16.24
N SER A 127 -12.79 -0.97 -16.02
CA SER A 127 -13.77 -0.99 -14.94
C SER A 127 -15.15 -1.49 -15.39
N THR A 128 -15.22 -2.12 -16.57
CA THR A 128 -16.44 -2.78 -17.02
C THR A 128 -16.76 -3.98 -16.11
N PRO A 129 -18.06 -4.31 -15.91
CA PRO A 129 -18.44 -5.43 -15.06
C PRO A 129 -17.81 -6.76 -15.49
N SER A 130 -17.64 -6.98 -16.80
CA SER A 130 -17.02 -8.21 -17.33
C SER A 130 -15.56 -8.35 -16.92
N ASN A 131 -14.74 -7.30 -17.11
CA ASN A 131 -13.33 -7.36 -16.76
C ASN A 131 -13.15 -7.46 -15.24
N LEU A 132 -13.89 -6.67 -14.47
CA LEU A 132 -13.81 -6.70 -13.01
C LEU A 132 -14.23 -8.06 -12.43
N GLU A 133 -15.30 -8.68 -12.95
CA GLU A 133 -15.74 -10.00 -12.49
C GLU A 133 -14.74 -11.10 -12.87
N GLU A 134 -14.17 -11.05 -14.07
CA GLU A 134 -13.12 -11.99 -14.49
C GLU A 134 -11.86 -11.87 -13.62
N ASP A 135 -11.39 -10.65 -13.37
CA ASP A 135 -10.25 -10.39 -12.49
C ASP A 135 -10.51 -10.91 -11.07
N LEU A 136 -11.67 -10.60 -10.48
CA LEU A 136 -12.07 -11.12 -9.16
C LEU A 136 -12.14 -12.65 -9.12
N ARG A 137 -12.64 -13.31 -10.18
CA ARG A 137 -12.66 -14.78 -10.25
C ARG A 137 -11.26 -15.37 -10.27
N HIS A 138 -10.33 -14.78 -11.03
CA HIS A 138 -8.94 -15.22 -11.02
C HIS A 138 -8.27 -14.99 -9.66
N ILE A 139 -8.47 -13.81 -9.06
CA ILE A 139 -7.93 -13.52 -7.72
C ILE A 139 -8.42 -14.55 -6.71
N ARG A 140 -9.73 -14.83 -6.68
CA ARG A 140 -10.33 -15.83 -5.77
C ARG A 140 -9.81 -17.23 -6.02
N ALA A 141 -9.58 -17.61 -7.27
CA ALA A 141 -9.00 -18.91 -7.61
C ALA A 141 -7.57 -19.05 -7.06
N HIS A 142 -6.72 -18.03 -7.24
CA HIS A 142 -5.34 -18.03 -6.74
C HIS A 142 -5.26 -17.95 -5.20
N LEU A 143 -6.18 -17.24 -4.55
CA LEU A 143 -6.29 -17.23 -3.09
C LEU A 143 -6.94 -18.50 -2.52
N GLY A 144 -7.57 -19.32 -3.37
CA GLY A 144 -8.37 -20.46 -2.96
C GLY A 144 -9.63 -20.08 -2.17
N THR A 145 -10.18 -18.89 -2.40
CA THR A 145 -11.24 -18.28 -1.58
C THR A 145 -12.50 -19.14 -1.52
N ASP A 146 -12.90 -19.74 -2.65
CA ASP A 146 -14.07 -20.63 -2.73
C ASP A 146 -13.83 -22.00 -2.08
N GLN A 147 -12.58 -22.32 -1.74
CA GLN A 147 -12.16 -23.54 -1.03
C GLN A 147 -11.81 -23.25 0.45
N GLY A 148 -12.28 -22.12 1.01
CA GLY A 148 -11.99 -21.73 2.40
C GLY A 148 -10.64 -21.02 2.58
N GLY A 149 -10.02 -20.59 1.49
CA GLY A 149 -8.86 -19.70 1.49
C GLY A 149 -9.19 -18.29 1.98
N LYS A 150 -8.21 -17.38 1.89
CA LYS A 150 -8.39 -16.01 2.38
C LYS A 150 -9.44 -15.27 1.53
N GLN A 151 -10.35 -14.58 2.21
CA GLN A 151 -11.35 -13.69 1.59
C GLN A 151 -10.70 -12.37 1.14
N ILE A 152 -11.30 -11.74 0.14
CA ILE A 152 -10.91 -10.41 -0.33
C ILE A 152 -11.67 -9.38 0.52
N ASP A 153 -11.01 -8.82 1.54
CA ASP A 153 -11.61 -7.82 2.41
C ASP A 153 -11.81 -6.50 1.67
N PHE A 154 -10.79 -6.06 0.92
CA PHE A 154 -10.87 -4.87 0.07
C PHE A 154 -10.49 -5.24 -1.35
N TYR A 155 -11.36 -4.90 -2.31
CA TYR A 155 -10.95 -4.85 -3.70
C TYR A 155 -10.62 -3.40 -4.06
N GLU A 156 -9.42 -3.21 -4.55
CA GLU A 156 -8.83 -1.90 -4.78
C GLU A 156 -8.59 -1.72 -6.27
N MET A 157 -9.34 -0.82 -6.91
CA MET A 157 -9.09 -0.51 -8.32
C MET A 157 -7.74 0.22 -8.41
N ALA A 158 -6.75 -0.41 -9.04
CA ALA A 158 -5.36 0.05 -8.91
C ALA A 158 -5.10 1.37 -9.65
N ARG A 159 -5.85 1.66 -10.70
CA ARG A 159 -5.95 2.98 -11.36
C ARG A 159 -7.36 3.16 -11.87
N ILE A 160 -7.74 4.39 -12.21
CA ILE A 160 -9.01 4.62 -12.88
C ILE A 160 -8.98 4.11 -14.33
N ASP A 161 -10.14 3.65 -14.77
CA ASP A 161 -10.45 3.50 -16.18
C ASP A 161 -10.84 4.88 -16.74
N THR A 162 -10.10 5.38 -17.72
CA THR A 162 -10.36 6.70 -18.31
C THR A 162 -11.52 6.71 -19.30
N LYS A 163 -12.07 5.54 -19.65
CA LYS A 163 -13.21 5.40 -20.57
C LYS A 163 -14.55 5.26 -19.86
N VAL A 164 -14.54 5.00 -18.55
CA VAL A 164 -15.75 4.80 -17.75
C VAL A 164 -15.80 5.88 -16.66
N PRO A 165 -16.90 6.65 -16.54
CA PRO A 165 -17.05 7.62 -15.46
C PRO A 165 -16.89 6.97 -14.08
N ILE A 166 -16.25 7.66 -13.15
CA ILE A 166 -15.96 7.10 -11.82
C ILE A 166 -17.22 6.65 -11.08
N GLU A 167 -18.35 7.34 -11.23
CA GLU A 167 -19.63 6.95 -10.64
C GLU A 167 -20.13 5.60 -11.18
N GLU A 168 -19.97 5.37 -12.49
CA GLU A 168 -20.32 4.10 -13.12
C GLU A 168 -19.37 2.99 -12.67
N ALA A 169 -18.06 3.25 -12.62
CA ALA A 169 -17.07 2.32 -12.09
C ALA A 169 -17.39 1.92 -10.63
N MET A 170 -17.82 2.87 -9.80
CA MET A 170 -18.25 2.60 -8.42
C MET A 170 -19.51 1.72 -8.35
N GLN A 171 -20.49 1.95 -9.23
CA GLN A 171 -21.69 1.09 -9.33
C GLN A 171 -21.33 -0.33 -9.81
N ASN A 172 -20.40 -0.45 -10.76
CA ASN A 172 -19.89 -1.74 -11.22
C ASN A 172 -19.22 -2.51 -10.07
N LEU A 173 -18.38 -1.85 -9.27
CA LEU A 173 -17.76 -2.44 -8.08
C LEU A 173 -18.80 -2.85 -7.03
N LEU A 174 -19.79 -2.00 -6.76
CA LEU A 174 -20.89 -2.32 -5.84
C LEU A 174 -21.63 -3.58 -6.28
N SER A 175 -21.91 -3.74 -7.58
CA SER A 175 -22.58 -4.92 -8.14
C SER A 175 -21.84 -6.24 -7.90
N LEU A 176 -20.52 -6.19 -7.71
CA LEU A 176 -19.66 -7.35 -7.47
C LEU A 176 -19.33 -7.54 -5.99
N SER A 177 -19.47 -6.50 -5.17
CA SER A 177 -19.19 -6.52 -3.72
C SER A 177 -20.24 -7.30 -2.91
N SER A 178 -19.99 -7.51 -1.62
CA SER A 178 -20.97 -8.04 -0.67
C SER A 178 -21.87 -6.96 -0.06
N GLN A 179 -21.96 -5.78 -0.66
CA GLN A 179 -22.73 -4.67 -0.11
C GLN A 179 -24.16 -4.65 -0.67
N THR A 180 -25.09 -4.16 0.14
CA THR A 180 -26.42 -3.74 -0.33
C THR A 180 -26.33 -2.27 -0.70
N TYR A 181 -26.82 -1.89 -1.88
CA TYR A 181 -26.72 -0.54 -2.41
C TYR A 181 -27.94 -0.18 -3.25
N THR A 182 -28.18 1.11 -3.45
CA THR A 182 -29.19 1.59 -4.39
C THR A 182 -28.62 1.59 -5.81
N ASP A 183 -29.18 0.75 -6.68
CA ASP A 183 -28.79 0.70 -8.08
C ASP A 183 -29.14 2.04 -8.76
N ALA A 184 -28.15 2.69 -9.36
CA ALA A 184 -28.31 4.02 -9.92
C ALA A 184 -29.30 4.08 -11.09
N LYS A 185 -29.56 2.96 -11.78
CA LYS A 185 -30.46 2.91 -12.95
C LYS A 185 -31.92 2.68 -12.55
N SER A 186 -32.16 1.74 -11.65
CA SER A 186 -33.50 1.34 -11.21
C SER A 186 -33.99 2.08 -9.96
N GLY A 187 -33.08 2.65 -9.17
CA GLY A 187 -33.39 3.26 -7.87
C GLY A 187 -33.76 2.25 -6.78
N GLN A 188 -33.60 0.95 -7.04
CA GLN A 188 -33.94 -0.11 -6.10
C GLN A 188 -32.74 -0.52 -5.25
N GLU A 189 -33.00 -0.97 -4.03
CA GLU A 189 -31.98 -1.63 -3.22
C GLU A 189 -31.68 -3.02 -3.78
N VAL A 190 -30.41 -3.28 -4.06
CA VAL A 190 -29.91 -4.56 -4.59
C VAL A 190 -28.71 -5.02 -3.79
N ARG A 191 -28.49 -6.34 -3.76
CA ARG A 191 -27.30 -6.97 -3.15
C ARG A 191 -26.32 -7.35 -4.25
N GLY A 192 -25.07 -6.92 -4.11
CA GLY A 192 -24.00 -7.34 -5.02
C GLY A 192 -23.66 -8.84 -4.92
N LYS A 193 -22.86 -9.34 -5.86
CA LYS A 193 -22.52 -10.76 -6.00
C LYS A 193 -21.69 -11.36 -4.85
N GLY A 194 -21.12 -10.53 -3.97
CA GLY A 194 -20.35 -11.00 -2.82
C GLY A 194 -18.96 -11.55 -3.15
N LEU A 195 -18.31 -11.07 -4.21
CA LEU A 195 -16.97 -11.51 -4.60
C LEU A 195 -15.85 -10.92 -3.71
N PHE A 196 -16.14 -9.81 -3.03
CA PHE A 196 -15.28 -9.13 -2.05
C PHE A 196 -16.14 -8.27 -1.10
N HIS A 197 -15.57 -7.73 -0.01
CA HIS A 197 -16.36 -6.99 1.00
C HIS A 197 -16.45 -5.47 0.76
N HIS A 198 -15.31 -4.79 0.73
CA HIS A 198 -15.22 -3.34 0.75
C HIS A 198 -14.51 -2.78 -0.49
N ILE A 199 -14.85 -1.55 -0.86
CA ILE A 199 -14.32 -0.88 -2.04
C ILE A 199 -13.21 0.10 -1.61
N SER A 200 -12.07 0.04 -2.29
CA SER A 200 -11.01 1.05 -2.21
C SER A 200 -10.56 1.44 -3.62
N ILE A 201 -9.88 2.57 -3.74
CA ILE A 201 -9.34 3.07 -5.03
C ILE A 201 -7.93 3.59 -4.83
N SER A 202 -7.14 3.59 -5.90
CA SER A 202 -5.75 4.04 -5.87
C SER A 202 -5.44 5.08 -6.94
N GLU A 203 -4.50 5.98 -6.63
CA GLU A 203 -3.90 6.93 -7.56
C GLU A 203 -4.92 7.86 -8.24
N VAL A 204 -5.81 8.42 -7.41
CA VAL A 204 -6.85 9.36 -7.78
C VAL A 204 -6.66 10.72 -7.11
N GLY A 205 -7.07 11.77 -7.81
CA GLY A 205 -7.04 13.15 -7.34
C GLY A 205 -8.26 13.52 -6.51
N ALA A 206 -8.20 14.70 -5.89
CA ALA A 206 -9.20 15.21 -4.96
C ALA A 206 -10.65 15.16 -5.51
N GLU A 207 -10.88 15.60 -6.73
CA GLU A 207 -12.24 15.63 -7.31
C GLU A 207 -12.78 14.23 -7.59
N THR A 208 -11.95 13.35 -8.14
CA THR A 208 -12.29 11.95 -8.39
C THR A 208 -12.62 11.21 -7.09
N ILE A 209 -11.91 11.51 -5.99
CA ILE A 209 -12.23 10.99 -4.65
C ILE A 209 -13.63 11.44 -4.19
N ARG A 210 -13.97 12.72 -4.32
CA ARG A 210 -15.29 13.24 -3.91
C ARG A 210 -16.42 12.55 -4.66
N ARG A 211 -16.27 12.43 -5.98
CA ARG A 211 -17.25 11.80 -6.87
C ARG A 211 -17.40 10.32 -6.55
N ALA A 212 -16.28 9.60 -6.37
CA ALA A 212 -16.29 8.18 -5.99
C ALA A 212 -16.95 7.95 -4.62
N ALA A 213 -16.59 8.73 -3.60
CA ALA A 213 -17.13 8.61 -2.25
C ALA A 213 -18.64 8.92 -2.17
N LYS A 214 -19.15 9.77 -3.08
CA LYS A 214 -20.59 10.01 -3.23
C LYS A 214 -21.31 8.82 -3.87
N ALA A 215 -20.65 8.12 -4.79
CA ALA A 215 -21.24 7.01 -5.55
C ALA A 215 -21.17 5.66 -4.80
N ALA A 216 -20.15 5.44 -3.99
CA ALA A 216 -19.97 4.24 -3.19
C ALA A 216 -19.20 4.51 -1.88
N PRO A 217 -19.46 3.73 -0.82
CA PRO A 217 -18.82 3.92 0.48
C PRO A 217 -17.39 3.35 0.49
N LEU A 218 -16.41 4.19 0.16
CA LEU A 218 -14.99 3.86 0.11
C LEU A 218 -14.39 3.57 1.49
N ALA A 219 -13.54 2.54 1.59
CA ALA A 219 -12.83 2.20 2.81
C ALA A 219 -11.56 3.02 3.02
N PHE A 220 -10.80 3.28 1.95
CA PHE A 220 -9.61 4.14 1.96
C PHE A 220 -9.21 4.48 0.51
N VAL A 221 -8.27 5.41 0.37
CA VAL A 221 -7.59 5.73 -0.90
C VAL A 221 -6.11 5.40 -0.76
N GLU A 222 -5.52 4.71 -1.74
CA GLU A 222 -4.08 4.44 -1.75
C GLU A 222 -3.32 5.35 -2.71
N ILE A 223 -2.28 6.03 -2.22
CA ILE A 223 -1.47 7.02 -2.96
C ILE A 223 0.01 6.87 -2.61
N GLU A 224 0.91 7.13 -3.57
CA GLU A 224 2.34 7.25 -3.26
C GLU A 224 2.58 8.49 -2.41
N TYR A 225 3.05 8.29 -1.17
CA TYR A 225 3.25 9.40 -0.27
C TYR A 225 4.44 9.18 0.66
N SER A 226 5.39 10.11 0.61
CA SER A 226 6.65 10.04 1.37
C SER A 226 7.33 11.41 1.39
N PRO A 227 8.42 11.58 2.17
CA PRO A 227 9.32 12.72 2.00
C PRO A 227 9.80 12.96 0.55
N PHE A 228 9.83 11.92 -0.29
CA PHE A 228 10.27 11.98 -1.68
C PHE A 228 9.14 12.19 -2.70
N CYS A 229 7.89 12.32 -2.25
CA CYS A 229 6.70 12.41 -3.09
C CYS A 229 5.57 13.02 -2.27
N ARG A 230 5.32 14.33 -2.45
CA ARG A 230 4.31 15.09 -1.70
C ARG A 230 3.16 15.60 -2.58
N ASP A 231 3.02 15.07 -3.79
CA ASP A 231 1.96 15.41 -4.75
C ASP A 231 0.55 15.34 -4.11
N ALA A 232 0.33 14.41 -3.17
CA ALA A 232 -0.94 14.29 -2.44
C ALA A 232 -1.34 15.55 -1.66
N ASP A 233 -0.36 16.31 -1.17
CA ASP A 233 -0.59 17.60 -0.50
C ASP A 233 -0.97 18.68 -1.51
N GLU A 234 -0.14 18.82 -2.55
CA GLU A 234 -0.27 19.86 -3.58
C GLU A 234 -1.59 19.71 -4.36
N LEU A 235 -2.00 18.47 -4.62
CA LEU A 235 -3.24 18.14 -5.32
C LEU A 235 -4.47 18.12 -4.40
N GLY A 236 -4.30 18.44 -3.10
CA GLY A 236 -5.39 18.52 -2.13
C GLY A 236 -6.03 17.18 -1.77
N VAL A 237 -5.38 16.06 -2.07
CA VAL A 237 -5.87 14.70 -1.76
C VAL A 237 -5.95 14.51 -0.24
N VAL A 238 -4.90 14.91 0.50
CA VAL A 238 -4.91 14.83 1.97
C VAL A 238 -6.10 15.57 2.56
N ARG A 239 -6.33 16.82 2.13
CA ARG A 239 -7.45 17.64 2.59
C ARG A 239 -8.81 16.99 2.31
N VAL A 240 -9.05 16.48 1.10
CA VAL A 240 -10.33 15.83 0.76
C VAL A 240 -10.54 14.55 1.57
N CYS A 241 -9.50 13.74 1.74
CA CYS A 241 -9.55 12.56 2.58
C CYS A 241 -9.90 12.90 4.04
N GLU A 242 -9.39 14.00 4.59
CA GLU A 242 -9.78 14.47 5.92
C GLU A 242 -11.24 14.91 5.99
N GLU A 243 -11.70 15.71 5.03
CA GLU A 243 -13.11 16.14 4.97
C GLU A 243 -14.07 14.95 4.91
N LEU A 244 -13.70 13.89 4.20
CA LEU A 244 -14.51 12.69 4.02
C LEU A 244 -14.25 11.60 5.06
N GLN A 245 -13.31 11.80 5.99
CA GLN A 245 -12.85 10.80 6.96
C GLN A 245 -12.42 9.48 6.29
N LEU A 246 -11.74 9.59 5.15
CA LEU A 246 -11.18 8.47 4.39
C LEU A 246 -9.68 8.34 4.68
N PRO A 247 -9.21 7.22 5.23
CA PRO A 247 -7.78 6.99 5.39
C PRO A 247 -7.03 6.99 4.06
N ILE A 248 -5.76 7.39 4.12
CA ILE A 248 -4.83 7.30 3.00
C ILE A 248 -3.86 6.16 3.30
N LEU A 249 -3.86 5.14 2.46
CA LEU A 249 -2.83 4.10 2.48
C LEU A 249 -1.62 4.63 1.69
N ALA A 250 -0.51 4.94 2.37
CA ALA A 250 0.63 5.63 1.78
C ALA A 250 1.69 4.62 1.30
N TYR A 251 1.72 4.32 0.00
CA TYR A 251 2.71 3.39 -0.56
C TYR A 251 4.04 4.07 -0.91
N SER A 252 5.11 3.27 -1.01
CA SER A 252 6.51 3.74 -1.08
C SER A 252 6.93 4.71 0.05
N PRO A 253 6.48 4.54 1.30
CA PRO A 253 6.60 5.59 2.32
C PRO A 253 8.04 5.92 2.75
N VAL A 254 8.97 5.01 2.46
CA VAL A 254 10.41 5.15 2.75
C VAL A 254 11.23 5.54 1.52
N GLY A 255 10.61 6.23 0.54
CA GLY A 255 11.26 6.71 -0.68
C GLY A 255 11.81 5.58 -1.55
N LYS A 256 11.06 4.47 -1.69
CA LYS A 256 11.48 3.25 -2.40
C LYS A 256 12.86 2.72 -1.96
N GLY A 257 13.16 2.85 -0.67
CA GLY A 257 14.39 2.35 -0.04
C GLY A 257 15.41 3.43 0.31
N MET A 258 15.27 4.66 -0.22
CA MET A 258 16.22 5.77 0.05
C MET A 258 16.38 6.07 1.55
N LEU A 259 15.31 5.92 2.34
CA LEU A 259 15.35 6.21 3.79
C LEU A 259 15.77 5.02 4.66
N THR A 260 16.21 3.91 4.07
CA THR A 260 16.60 2.69 4.82
C THR A 260 18.07 2.67 5.22
N GLY A 261 18.89 3.56 4.65
CA GLY A 261 20.35 3.57 4.77
C GLY A 261 21.07 2.49 3.95
N ALA A 262 20.33 1.64 3.22
CA ALA A 262 20.90 0.58 2.40
C ALA A 262 21.41 1.05 1.04
N ILE A 263 20.84 2.15 0.52
CA ILE A 263 21.22 2.74 -0.77
C ILE A 263 22.11 3.95 -0.48
N LYS A 264 23.37 3.88 -0.89
CA LYS A 264 24.39 4.92 -0.69
C LYS A 264 24.87 5.55 -2.00
N SER A 265 24.60 4.87 -3.12
CA SER A 265 24.88 5.35 -4.46
C SER A 265 23.90 4.72 -5.45
N ARG A 266 23.79 5.28 -6.65
CA ARG A 266 22.96 4.70 -7.72
C ARG A 266 23.41 3.28 -8.10
N ALA A 267 24.70 2.97 -7.91
CA ALA A 267 25.29 1.66 -8.19
C ALA A 267 24.82 0.55 -7.23
N ASP A 268 24.21 0.90 -6.09
CA ASP A 268 23.60 -0.08 -5.18
C ASP A 268 22.26 -0.62 -5.71
N LEU A 269 21.71 -0.02 -6.76
CA LEU A 269 20.53 -0.51 -7.46
C LEU A 269 20.95 -1.61 -8.44
N PRO A 270 20.40 -2.84 -8.33
CA PRO A 270 20.73 -3.93 -9.24
C PRO A 270 20.44 -3.60 -10.71
N GLU A 271 21.17 -4.25 -11.62
CA GLU A 271 20.82 -4.22 -13.04
C GLU A 271 19.37 -4.69 -13.25
N GLY A 272 18.61 -3.94 -14.04
CA GLY A 272 17.18 -4.20 -14.28
C GLY A 272 16.24 -3.75 -13.16
N ASP A 273 16.72 -3.12 -12.09
CA ASP A 273 15.85 -2.56 -11.06
C ASP A 273 14.94 -1.45 -11.63
N MET A 274 13.64 -1.55 -11.37
CA MET A 274 12.65 -0.61 -11.90
C MET A 274 12.92 0.85 -11.50
N ARG A 275 13.59 1.09 -10.36
CA ARG A 275 13.94 2.45 -9.92
C ARG A 275 14.87 3.12 -10.92
N LEU A 276 15.75 2.38 -11.61
CA LEU A 276 16.65 2.93 -12.62
C LEU A 276 15.92 3.55 -13.83
N THR A 277 14.62 3.28 -13.98
CA THR A 277 13.75 3.85 -15.03
C THR A 277 12.99 5.11 -14.59
N GLN A 278 13.11 5.53 -13.33
CA GLN A 278 12.38 6.67 -12.76
C GLN A 278 13.26 7.92 -12.73
N ASP A 279 12.67 9.07 -13.07
CA ASP A 279 13.40 10.35 -13.13
C ASP A 279 14.15 10.65 -11.83
N LYS A 280 13.53 10.46 -10.66
CA LYS A 280 14.17 10.76 -9.36
C LYS A 280 15.40 9.89 -9.02
N PHE A 281 15.60 8.79 -9.74
CA PHE A 281 16.75 7.89 -9.62
C PHE A 281 17.67 7.95 -10.86
N SER A 282 17.49 8.95 -11.72
CA SER A 282 18.38 9.21 -12.86
C SER A 282 19.79 9.57 -12.38
N GLU A 283 20.78 9.44 -13.25
CA GLU A 283 22.16 9.87 -12.96
C GLU A 283 22.23 11.35 -12.59
N GLU A 284 21.37 12.17 -13.19
CA GLU A 284 21.27 13.61 -12.93
C GLU A 284 20.71 13.92 -11.53
N HIS A 285 19.72 13.17 -11.07
CA HIS A 285 18.95 13.52 -9.87
C HIS A 285 19.32 12.72 -8.63
N PHE A 286 19.87 11.51 -8.78
CA PHE A 286 20.08 10.56 -7.69
C PHE A 286 20.92 11.14 -6.55
N GLU A 287 22.12 11.66 -6.86
CA GLU A 287 23.03 12.19 -5.84
C GLU A 287 22.46 13.40 -5.11
N ASN A 288 21.67 14.23 -5.81
CA ASN A 288 20.98 15.33 -5.16
C ASN A 288 19.92 14.79 -4.19
N ASN A 289 19.04 13.91 -4.67
CA ASN A 289 17.97 13.33 -3.87
C ASN A 289 18.47 12.51 -2.66
N LEU A 290 19.64 11.86 -2.77
CA LEU A 290 20.24 11.13 -1.66
C LEU A 290 20.54 12.03 -0.45
N LYS A 291 20.81 13.31 -0.66
CA LYS A 291 21.03 14.28 0.44
C LYS A 291 19.83 14.35 1.39
N LEU A 292 18.60 14.15 0.89
CA LEU A 292 17.42 14.11 1.76
C LEU A 292 17.47 12.93 2.73
N ALA A 293 18.02 11.79 2.31
CA ALA A 293 18.21 10.64 3.21
C ALA A 293 19.23 10.96 4.31
N HIS A 294 20.31 11.68 4.01
CA HIS A 294 21.26 12.17 5.01
C HIS A 294 20.61 13.15 5.98
N ILE A 295 19.76 14.06 5.51
CA ILE A 295 19.03 14.99 6.37
C ILE A 295 18.12 14.21 7.34
N PHE A 296 17.36 13.23 6.86
CA PHE A 296 16.54 12.38 7.74
C PHE A 296 17.38 11.57 8.72
N GLN A 297 18.57 11.14 8.33
CA GLN A 297 19.51 10.49 9.23
C GLN A 297 19.98 11.42 10.35
N GLU A 298 20.32 12.67 10.03
CA GLU A 298 20.69 13.65 11.04
C GLU A 298 19.53 13.98 11.98
N LEU A 299 18.33 14.20 11.44
CA LEU A 299 17.13 14.48 12.24
C LEU A 299 16.80 13.33 13.18
N ALA A 300 16.81 12.10 12.69
CA ALA A 300 16.55 10.91 13.49
C ALA A 300 17.61 10.71 14.60
N SER A 301 18.88 11.03 14.31
CA SER A 301 19.98 10.91 15.28
C SER A 301 19.90 11.90 16.45
N LYS A 302 19.24 13.06 16.23
CA LYS A 302 19.07 14.13 17.23
C LYS A 302 17.89 13.88 18.17
N ARG A 303 17.04 12.89 17.90
CA ARG A 303 15.89 12.56 18.76
C ARG A 303 16.33 11.83 20.02
N GLU A 304 15.67 12.14 21.14
CA GLU A 304 15.93 11.49 22.44
C GLU A 304 15.52 10.01 22.46
N ASP A 305 14.41 9.68 21.80
CA ASP A 305 13.85 8.32 21.73
C ASP A 305 14.57 7.40 20.73
N LYS A 306 15.58 7.94 20.01
CA LYS A 306 16.41 7.27 18.98
C LYS A 306 15.57 6.43 17.99
N CYS A 307 15.40 6.93 16.78
CA CYS A 307 14.75 6.16 15.71
C CYS A 307 15.62 6.04 14.47
N THR A 308 15.24 5.15 13.56
CA THR A 308 15.87 5.11 12.22
C THR A 308 15.29 6.20 11.32
N PRO A 309 15.96 6.57 10.21
CA PRO A 309 15.41 7.53 9.23
C PRO A 309 14.08 7.04 8.64
N ALA A 310 13.97 5.72 8.41
CA ALA A 310 12.73 5.09 7.95
C ALA A 310 11.60 5.25 8.98
N GLN A 311 11.87 4.99 10.27
CA GLN A 311 10.86 5.17 11.31
C GLN A 311 10.43 6.63 11.45
N LEU A 312 11.35 7.60 11.33
CA LEU A 312 11.01 9.02 11.35
C LEU A 312 10.08 9.39 10.20
N ALA A 313 10.34 8.89 9.00
CA ALA A 313 9.51 9.14 7.82
C ALA A 313 8.10 8.54 7.94
N LEU A 314 8.01 7.31 8.48
CA LEU A 314 6.74 6.65 8.76
C LEU A 314 5.94 7.39 9.84
N ALA A 315 6.60 7.82 10.91
CA ALA A 315 5.97 8.61 11.97
C ALA A 315 5.50 9.98 11.47
N TRP A 316 6.30 10.64 10.62
CA TRP A 316 5.93 11.90 9.97
C TRP A 316 4.67 11.72 9.12
N LEU A 317 4.59 10.67 8.31
CA LEU A 317 3.38 10.35 7.54
C LEU A 317 2.15 10.15 8.45
N ILE A 318 2.27 9.40 9.55
CA ILE A 318 1.14 9.19 10.49
C ILE A 318 0.61 10.53 11.04
N HIS A 319 1.49 11.51 11.28
CA HIS A 319 1.14 12.83 11.81
C HIS A 319 0.85 13.86 10.71
N ARG A 320 0.84 13.46 9.44
CA ARG A 320 0.77 14.38 8.32
C ARG A 320 -0.62 14.97 8.09
N SER A 321 -1.62 14.21 8.50
CA SER A 321 -3.02 14.60 8.58
C SER A 321 -3.33 15.07 10.01
N ALA A 322 -4.06 16.17 10.17
CA ALA A 322 -4.57 16.65 11.46
C ALA A 322 -5.43 15.61 12.17
N SER A 323 -6.13 14.77 11.41
CA SER A 323 -6.91 13.62 11.91
C SER A 323 -6.10 12.32 12.04
N GLY A 324 -4.82 12.33 11.64
CA GLY A 324 -3.93 11.17 11.62
C GLY A 324 -4.35 10.07 10.63
N LEU A 325 -5.04 10.41 9.54
CA LEU A 325 -5.68 9.44 8.63
C LEU A 325 -4.71 8.69 7.70
N VAL A 326 -3.43 9.05 7.70
CA VAL A 326 -2.43 8.40 6.84
C VAL A 326 -1.92 7.12 7.52
N VAL A 327 -1.99 6.02 6.79
CA VAL A 327 -1.50 4.69 7.20
C VAL A 327 -0.37 4.30 6.23
N PRO A 328 0.91 4.45 6.63
CA PRO A 328 2.02 4.03 5.80
C PRO A 328 2.00 2.55 5.45
N LEU A 329 2.34 2.23 4.20
CA LEU A 329 2.37 0.88 3.64
C LEU A 329 3.81 0.49 3.21
N PRO A 330 4.76 0.32 4.14
CA PRO A 330 6.09 -0.18 3.80
C PRO A 330 6.02 -1.68 3.42
N GLY A 331 6.87 -2.08 2.47
CA GLY A 331 7.12 -3.47 2.13
C GLY A 331 8.52 -3.91 2.53
N SER A 332 8.69 -5.18 2.86
CA SER A 332 10.00 -5.80 3.07
C SER A 332 9.89 -7.31 3.01
N SER A 333 10.97 -7.99 2.61
CA SER A 333 11.14 -9.44 2.72
C SER A 333 11.87 -9.86 4.01
N LYS A 334 12.12 -8.93 4.94
CA LYS A 334 12.86 -9.20 6.19
C LYS A 334 12.00 -8.91 7.40
N ALA A 335 11.82 -9.92 8.25
CA ALA A 335 11.03 -9.81 9.49
C ALA A 335 11.55 -8.71 10.44
N GLU A 336 12.87 -8.51 10.52
CA GLU A 336 13.48 -7.43 11.31
C GLU A 336 13.03 -6.04 10.85
N ARG A 337 12.95 -5.81 9.53
CA ARG A 337 12.55 -4.52 8.95
C ARG A 337 11.07 -4.27 9.13
N VAL A 338 10.25 -5.32 9.09
CA VAL A 338 8.83 -5.20 9.41
C VAL A 338 8.62 -4.80 10.87
N ARG A 339 9.34 -5.40 11.81
CA ARG A 339 9.31 -5.00 13.23
C ARG A 339 9.80 -3.56 13.44
N GLU A 340 10.89 -3.17 12.78
CA GLU A 340 11.41 -1.79 12.80
C GLU A 340 10.35 -0.80 12.30
N ASN A 341 9.76 -1.06 11.13
CA ASN A 341 8.78 -0.17 10.51
C ASN A 341 7.48 -0.06 11.33
N THR A 342 6.97 -1.18 11.86
CA THR A 342 5.73 -1.18 12.66
C THR A 342 5.91 -0.46 13.99
N ALA A 343 7.11 -0.49 14.58
CA ALA A 343 7.43 0.28 15.78
C ALA A 343 7.32 1.80 15.57
N ALA A 344 7.39 2.30 14.32
CA ALA A 344 7.20 3.73 14.02
C ALA A 344 5.83 4.26 14.46
N ALA A 345 4.80 3.40 14.54
CA ALA A 345 3.47 3.78 15.05
C ALA A 345 3.49 4.30 16.49
N ARG A 346 4.55 4.00 17.26
CA ARG A 346 4.70 4.43 18.66
C ARG A 346 5.51 5.71 18.80
N LEU A 347 6.12 6.20 17.72
CA LEU A 347 6.84 7.47 17.75
C LEU A 347 5.82 8.61 17.73
N VAL A 348 5.90 9.46 18.74
CA VAL A 348 5.08 10.66 18.83
C VAL A 348 5.93 11.83 18.34
N LEU A 349 5.42 12.52 17.31
CA LEU A 349 6.03 13.76 16.83
C LEU A 349 5.21 14.93 17.36
N SER A 350 5.87 15.86 18.05
CA SER A 350 5.22 17.11 18.43
C SER A 350 4.86 17.93 17.18
N PRO A 351 3.84 18.81 17.26
CA PRO A 351 3.52 19.70 16.15
C PRO A 351 4.70 20.58 15.70
N ALA A 352 5.65 20.88 16.60
CA ALA A 352 6.85 21.63 16.28
C ALA A 352 7.83 20.80 15.44
N GLU A 353 8.04 19.53 15.78
CA GLU A 353 8.89 18.62 15.01
C GLU A 353 8.32 18.35 13.61
N VAL A 354 7.01 18.14 13.50
CA VAL A 354 6.35 17.97 12.19
C VAL A 354 6.60 19.20 11.31
N ARG A 355 6.37 20.41 11.83
CA ARG A 355 6.65 21.66 11.10
C ARG A 355 8.12 21.83 10.72
N GLN A 356 9.04 21.37 11.57
CA GLN A 356 10.48 21.42 11.26
C GLN A 356 10.81 20.49 10.08
N ILE A 357 10.26 19.28 10.08
CA ILE A 357 10.43 18.34 8.96
C ILE A 357 9.79 18.91 7.69
N ASP A 358 8.59 19.51 7.78
CA ASP A 358 7.91 20.13 6.65
C ASP A 358 8.75 21.25 6.03
N ALA A 359 9.31 22.15 6.86
CA ALA A 359 10.17 23.23 6.39
C ALA A 359 11.42 22.72 5.65
N VAL A 360 12.04 21.66 6.18
CA VAL A 360 13.17 20.99 5.51
C VAL A 360 12.76 20.43 4.15
N LEU A 361 11.58 19.81 4.05
CA LEU A 361 11.09 19.22 2.81
C LEU A 361 10.73 20.29 1.77
N ASP A 362 10.16 21.42 2.21
CA ASP A 362 9.84 22.57 1.36
C ASP A 362 11.10 23.24 0.81
N GLU A 363 12.13 23.40 1.63
CA GLU A 363 13.41 23.97 1.22
C GLU A 363 14.18 23.03 0.28
N PHE A 364 14.13 21.72 0.54
CA PHE A 364 14.94 20.75 -0.20
C PHE A 364 14.53 20.63 -1.68
N GLY A 365 13.24 20.41 -1.95
CA GLY A 365 12.73 20.14 -3.30
C GLY A 365 13.27 18.85 -3.92
N VAL A 366 12.44 17.83 -4.09
CA VAL A 366 12.86 16.56 -4.72
C VAL A 366 12.98 16.75 -6.23
N HIS A 367 14.09 16.31 -6.82
CA HIS A 367 14.34 16.44 -8.26
C HIS A 367 13.84 15.21 -9.02
N GLY A 368 13.20 15.44 -10.16
CA GLY A 368 12.65 14.38 -11.02
C GLY A 368 11.30 13.84 -10.53
N GLY A 369 10.47 13.44 -11.50
CA GLY A 369 9.14 12.89 -11.23
C GLY A 369 9.14 11.44 -10.70
N ARG A 370 7.94 10.96 -10.35
CA ARG A 370 7.66 9.57 -9.91
C ARG A 370 7.97 8.51 -10.97
N TYR A 371 7.79 8.88 -12.23
CA TYR A 371 7.91 8.05 -13.41
C TYR A 371 8.73 8.79 -14.46
N SER A 372 9.23 8.12 -15.50
CA SER A 372 9.80 8.81 -16.66
C SER A 372 8.75 9.59 -17.46
N GLU A 373 9.20 10.53 -18.28
CA GLU A 373 8.29 11.25 -19.20
C GLU A 373 7.50 10.28 -20.10
N ALA A 374 8.16 9.23 -20.61
CA ALA A 374 7.53 8.20 -21.41
C ALA A 374 6.43 7.45 -20.63
N ALA A 375 6.70 7.08 -19.37
CA ALA A 375 5.75 6.38 -18.53
C ALA A 375 4.54 7.27 -18.14
N ARG A 376 4.75 8.57 -17.86
CA ARG A 376 3.66 9.52 -17.56
C ARG A 376 2.64 9.65 -18.69
N LYS A 377 3.05 9.48 -19.95
CA LYS A 377 2.15 9.51 -21.12
C LYS A 377 1.21 8.29 -21.20
N HIS A 378 1.57 7.17 -20.58
CA HIS A 378 0.85 5.90 -20.69
C HIS A 378 0.12 5.49 -19.41
N GLN A 379 0.50 6.06 -18.26
CA GLN A 379 -0.14 5.81 -16.97
C GLN A 379 -0.60 7.14 -16.38
N PRO A 380 -1.77 7.66 -16.79
CA PRO A 380 -2.32 8.86 -16.18
C PRO A 380 -2.56 8.58 -14.70
N LEU A 381 -1.95 9.41 -13.87
CA LEU A 381 -2.21 9.46 -12.43
C LEU A 381 -3.32 10.48 -12.17
N TRP A 382 -3.91 10.41 -10.99
CA TRP A 382 -4.84 11.40 -10.45
C TRP A 382 -6.22 11.43 -11.10
N GLY A 383 -6.39 10.72 -12.21
CA GLY A 383 -7.67 10.38 -12.79
C GLY A 383 -8.50 11.57 -13.24
#